data_AF-A0A1V6YU46-F1
#
_entry.id   AF-A0A1V6YU46-F1
#
_cell.length_a   1.000
_cell.length_b   1.000
_cell.length_c   1.000
_cell.angle_alpha   90.00
_cell.angle_beta   90.00
_cell.angle_gamma   90.00
#
_symmetry.space_group_name_H-M   'P 1'
#
loop_
_entity.id
_entity.type
_entity.pdbx_description
1 polymer ?
#
loop_
_entity_poly.entity_id
_entity_poly.type
_entity_poly.pdbx_seq_one_letter_code
_entity_poly.pdbx_strand_id
1 'polypeptide(L)'
;MVIPKIAQDDQADYEGELTIVIGKDAKDVSQENALDYVAVYTVGNDISSRKLQRDPEHAGRIPQWGFSKGFDTYAPIGPCLLASSLVDDPKNLHLTTVVDGEVRQDESVDDLLFECRYLISYLSQGTTLEKGSMIMTGTSGGVGGDMKPPRWLQLGTQMEVRISKIGTLRNGVVFAE
;
A
#
# COMPACT_ATOMS: atom_id res chain seq x y z
N MET A 1 13.17 4.44 -3.55
CA MET A 1 12.75 3.35 -4.45
C MET A 1 13.48 3.50 -5.77
N VAL A 2 13.63 2.40 -6.49
CA VAL A 2 14.28 2.32 -7.80
C VAL A 2 13.21 2.00 -8.84
N ILE A 3 13.08 2.82 -9.88
CA ILE A 3 12.22 2.51 -11.03
C ILE A 3 13.05 1.65 -12.02
N PRO A 4 12.62 0.41 -12.31
CA PRO A 4 13.35 -0.46 -13.22
C PRO A 4 13.25 0.05 -14.67
N LYS A 5 14.24 -0.28 -15.51
CA LYS A 5 14.31 0.16 -16.92
C LYS A 5 13.01 -0.02 -17.71
N ILE A 6 12.30 -1.12 -17.49
CA ILE A 6 11.03 -1.44 -18.16
C ILE A 6 9.89 -0.46 -17.81
N ALA A 7 10.03 0.33 -16.74
CA ALA A 7 9.03 1.25 -16.23
C ALA A 7 9.52 2.72 -16.17
N GLN A 8 10.65 3.04 -16.79
CA GLN A 8 11.19 4.41 -16.90
C GLN A 8 10.58 5.17 -18.09
N ASP A 9 9.26 5.15 -18.20
CA ASP A 9 8.47 5.73 -19.29
C ASP A 9 7.17 6.36 -18.75
N ASP A 10 7.29 7.16 -17.69
CA ASP A 10 6.19 7.98 -17.15
C ASP A 10 4.93 7.18 -16.78
N GLN A 11 5.11 6.13 -15.99
CA GLN A 11 4.00 5.27 -15.56
C GLN A 11 4.02 4.87 -14.08
N ALA A 12 5.11 5.15 -13.37
CA ALA A 12 5.24 4.80 -11.96
C ALA A 12 4.38 5.73 -11.10
N ASP A 13 3.66 5.15 -10.15
CA ASP A 13 2.68 5.82 -9.31
C ASP A 13 2.82 5.40 -7.84
N TYR A 14 2.32 6.24 -6.95
CA TYR A 14 2.33 6.04 -5.50
C TYR A 14 0.93 5.66 -5.01
N GLU A 15 0.89 4.84 -3.97
CA GLU A 15 -0.34 4.39 -3.32
C GLU A 15 -0.05 4.25 -1.82
N GLY A 16 -0.26 5.31 -1.03
CA GLY A 16 -0.07 5.22 0.42
C GLY A 16 -1.11 4.31 1.05
N GLU A 17 -0.70 3.39 1.95
CA GLU A 17 -1.60 2.40 2.54
C GLU A 17 -1.27 2.12 4.01
N LEU A 18 -2.32 1.82 4.79
CA LEU A 18 -2.15 1.10 6.05
C LEU A 18 -1.71 -0.34 5.72
N THR A 19 -0.70 -0.82 6.44
CA THR A 19 -0.23 -2.19 6.31
C THR A 19 -0.38 -2.93 7.64
N ILE A 20 -1.06 -4.07 7.58
CA ILE A 20 -1.30 -4.98 8.70
C ILE A 20 -0.22 -6.07 8.66
N VAL A 21 0.33 -6.44 9.82
CA VAL A 21 1.20 -7.63 9.94
C VAL A 21 0.54 -8.67 10.84
N ILE A 22 0.37 -9.87 10.31
CA ILE A 22 -0.25 -11.00 11.01
C ILE A 22 0.71 -11.58 12.06
N GLY A 23 0.23 -11.72 13.29
CA GLY A 23 1.01 -12.18 14.46
C GLY A 23 0.91 -13.68 14.77
N LYS A 24 -0.11 -14.34 14.24
CA LYS A 24 -0.38 -15.78 14.40
C LYS A 24 -1.05 -16.30 13.13
N ASP A 25 -0.78 -17.53 12.74
CA ASP A 25 -1.36 -18.10 11.52
C ASP A 25 -2.89 -17.97 11.51
N ALA A 26 -3.44 -17.38 10.46
CA ALA A 26 -4.86 -17.13 10.30
C ALA A 26 -5.41 -17.99 9.16
N LYS A 27 -6.40 -18.84 9.46
CA LYS A 27 -7.09 -19.66 8.47
C LYS A 27 -8.58 -19.67 8.76
N ASP A 28 -9.38 -19.35 7.75
CA ASP A 28 -10.84 -19.31 7.80
C ASP A 28 -11.37 -18.53 9.02
N VAL A 29 -10.71 -17.40 9.35
CA VAL A 29 -10.99 -16.60 10.55
C VAL A 29 -12.25 -15.77 10.36
N SER A 30 -13.09 -15.67 11.39
CA SER A 30 -14.28 -14.82 11.38
C SER A 30 -13.94 -13.34 11.56
N GLN A 31 -14.78 -12.43 11.05
CA GLN A 31 -14.51 -10.99 11.14
C GLN A 31 -14.44 -10.47 12.59
N GLU A 32 -15.19 -11.08 13.50
CA GLU A 32 -15.22 -10.71 14.92
C GLU A 32 -13.84 -10.95 15.57
N ASN A 33 -13.20 -12.06 15.22
CA ASN A 33 -11.91 -12.48 15.78
C ASN A 33 -10.71 -11.97 14.97
N ALA A 34 -10.94 -11.34 13.80
CA ALA A 34 -9.90 -11.02 12.83
C ALA A 34 -8.77 -10.14 13.40
N LEU A 35 -9.09 -9.10 14.17
CA LEU A 35 -8.07 -8.20 14.72
C LEU A 35 -7.18 -8.86 15.77
N ASP A 36 -7.63 -9.94 16.41
CA ASP A 36 -6.81 -10.69 17.37
C ASP A 36 -5.62 -11.41 16.70
N TYR A 37 -5.62 -11.49 15.37
CA TYR A 37 -4.52 -12.04 14.57
C TYR A 37 -3.50 -10.99 14.16
N VAL A 38 -3.72 -9.70 14.44
CA VAL A 38 -2.80 -8.62 14.09
C VAL A 38 -1.73 -8.45 15.16
N ALA A 39 -0.46 -8.54 14.78
CA ALA A 39 0.66 -8.20 15.67
C ALA A 39 0.92 -6.70 15.69
N VAL A 40 1.04 -6.09 14.51
CA VAL A 40 1.45 -4.69 14.37
C VAL A 40 0.79 -4.07 13.14
N TYR A 41 0.72 -2.75 13.16
CA TYR A 41 0.42 -1.91 12.01
C TYR A 41 1.68 -1.14 11.59
N THR A 42 1.82 -0.84 10.31
CA THR A 42 2.91 -0.02 9.75
C THR A 42 2.40 0.77 8.55
N VAL A 43 3.22 1.68 8.02
CA VAL A 43 2.94 2.37 6.75
C VAL A 43 3.52 1.55 5.61
N GLY A 44 2.79 1.49 4.49
CA GLY A 44 3.27 0.97 3.22
C GLY A 44 3.00 1.97 2.08
N ASN A 45 3.68 1.77 0.96
CA ASN A 45 3.39 2.46 -0.30
C ASN A 45 3.38 1.42 -1.43
N ASP A 46 2.23 1.14 -2.04
CA ASP A 46 2.07 0.12 -3.10
C ASP A 46 2.43 0.70 -4.47
N ILE A 47 3.73 0.83 -4.72
CA ILE A 47 4.21 1.45 -5.95
C ILE A 47 3.74 0.65 -7.16
N SER A 48 3.23 1.37 -8.16
CA SER A 48 2.54 0.76 -9.29
C SER A 48 3.04 1.30 -10.62
N SER A 49 3.42 0.43 -11.54
CA SER A 49 3.69 0.79 -12.93
C SER A 49 2.40 0.69 -13.76
N ARG A 50 1.69 1.81 -13.95
CA ARG A 50 0.30 1.82 -14.46
C ARG A 50 0.11 1.26 -15.87
N LYS A 51 1.09 1.45 -16.76
CA LYS A 51 1.03 0.91 -18.12
C LYS A 51 1.17 -0.61 -18.08
N LEU A 52 2.15 -1.13 -17.33
CA LEU A 52 2.29 -2.57 -17.06
C LEU A 52 1.12 -3.15 -16.25
N GLN A 53 0.34 -2.32 -15.56
CA GLN A 53 -0.83 -2.72 -14.78
C GLN A 53 -2.11 -2.82 -15.63
N ARG A 54 -2.32 -1.92 -16.59
CA ARG A 54 -3.64 -1.71 -17.21
C ARG A 54 -3.62 -1.58 -18.74
N ASP A 55 -2.51 -1.21 -19.36
CA ASP A 55 -2.46 -1.03 -20.81
C ASP A 55 -2.58 -2.40 -21.51
N PRO A 56 -3.61 -2.64 -22.34
CA PRO A 56 -3.80 -3.92 -22.99
C PRO A 56 -2.64 -4.39 -23.87
N GLU A 57 -1.83 -3.48 -24.41
CA GLU A 57 -0.65 -3.82 -25.22
C GLU A 57 0.49 -4.39 -24.37
N HIS A 58 0.54 -4.02 -23.09
CA HIS A 58 1.64 -4.37 -22.17
C HIS A 58 1.22 -5.40 -21.12
N ALA A 59 0.01 -5.27 -20.57
CA ALA A 59 -0.56 -6.12 -19.52
C ALA A 59 -1.47 -7.23 -20.07
N GLY A 60 -1.76 -7.21 -21.37
CA GLY A 60 -2.72 -8.11 -22.02
C GLY A 60 -4.17 -7.71 -21.78
N ARG A 61 -5.10 -8.45 -22.42
CA ARG A 61 -6.54 -8.15 -22.36
C ARG A 61 -7.17 -8.39 -20.98
N ILE A 62 -6.54 -9.21 -20.14
CA ILE A 62 -6.96 -9.54 -18.78
C ILE A 62 -5.75 -9.27 -17.86
N PRO A 63 -5.53 -8.00 -17.47
CA PRO A 63 -4.32 -7.62 -16.74
C PRO A 63 -4.22 -8.33 -15.38
N GLN A 64 -2.99 -8.65 -14.98
CA GLN A 64 -2.66 -9.16 -13.64
C GLN A 64 -1.75 -8.14 -12.94
N TRP A 65 -2.19 -7.58 -11.82
CA TRP A 65 -1.52 -6.41 -11.24
C TRP A 65 -0.25 -6.75 -10.46
N GLY A 66 -0.07 -8.02 -10.06
CA GLY A 66 1.12 -8.45 -9.31
C GLY A 66 2.43 -8.16 -10.02
N PHE A 67 2.48 -8.33 -11.35
CA PHE A 67 3.69 -8.04 -12.12
C PHE A 67 4.07 -6.55 -12.07
N SER A 68 3.09 -5.65 -12.18
CA SER A 68 3.32 -4.20 -12.18
C SER A 68 3.69 -3.60 -10.81
N LYS A 69 3.58 -4.39 -9.75
CA LYS A 69 3.76 -3.99 -8.34
C LYS A 69 4.89 -4.76 -7.64
N GLY A 70 5.37 -5.84 -8.26
CA GLY A 70 6.35 -6.76 -7.67
C GLY A 70 7.81 -6.48 -8.01
N PHE A 71 8.14 -5.30 -8.54
CA PHE A 71 9.54 -4.95 -8.83
C PHE A 71 10.34 -4.69 -7.56
N ASP A 72 11.67 -4.80 -7.66
CA ASP A 72 12.55 -4.50 -6.54
C ASP A 72 12.25 -3.10 -5.98
N THR A 73 12.10 -3.01 -4.66
CA THR A 73 11.78 -1.77 -3.91
C THR A 73 10.38 -1.16 -4.12
N TYR A 74 9.45 -1.84 -4.81
CA TYR A 74 8.07 -1.34 -5.02
C TYR A 74 7.13 -1.50 -3.82
N ALA A 75 7.54 -2.22 -2.78
CA ALA A 75 6.80 -2.33 -1.53
C ALA A 75 7.63 -1.78 -0.34
N PRO A 76 7.94 -0.47 -0.30
CA PRO A 76 8.54 0.12 0.89
C PRO A 76 7.57 0.10 2.06
N ILE A 77 8.06 -0.34 3.22
CA ILE A 77 7.28 -0.54 4.43
C ILE A 77 8.08 0.01 5.62
N GLY A 78 7.43 0.75 6.51
CA GLY A 78 8.04 1.34 7.70
C GLY A 78 7.26 2.54 8.21
N PRO A 79 7.87 3.52 8.90
CA PRO A 79 9.27 3.52 9.38
C PRO A 79 9.48 2.66 10.63
N CYS A 80 8.40 2.22 11.28
CA CYS A 80 8.43 1.41 12.49
C CYS A 80 7.18 0.53 12.56
N LEU A 81 7.13 -0.37 13.55
CA LEU A 81 6.00 -1.25 13.81
C LEU A 81 5.23 -0.73 15.02
N LEU A 82 3.97 -0.37 14.84
CA LEU A 82 3.06 0.00 15.92
C LEU A 82 2.35 -1.25 16.44
N ALA A 83 2.61 -1.62 17.71
CA ALA A 83 1.94 -2.75 18.34
C ALA A 83 0.41 -2.60 18.30
N SER A 84 -0.29 -3.67 17.90
CA SER A 84 -1.76 -3.66 17.80
C SER A 84 -2.44 -3.35 19.14
N SER A 85 -1.82 -3.75 20.26
CA SER A 85 -2.29 -3.43 21.62
C SER A 85 -2.34 -1.93 21.96
N LEU A 86 -1.71 -1.07 21.15
CA LEU A 86 -1.73 0.39 21.30
C LEU A 86 -2.77 1.08 20.40
N VAL A 87 -3.54 0.29 19.65
CA VAL A 87 -4.56 0.75 18.69
C VAL A 87 -5.90 0.15 19.11
N ASP A 88 -6.78 0.97 19.70
CA ASP A 88 -8.11 0.52 20.11
C ASP A 88 -8.96 0.08 18.90
N ASP A 89 -8.92 0.86 17.83
CA ASP A 89 -9.56 0.56 16.54
C ASP A 89 -8.73 1.17 15.39
N PRO A 90 -8.30 0.38 14.37
CA PRO A 90 -7.55 0.90 13.22
C PRO A 90 -8.31 1.96 12.42
N LYS A 91 -9.65 2.03 12.50
CA LYS A 91 -10.46 3.08 11.87
C LYS A 91 -10.12 4.49 12.34
N ASN A 92 -9.57 4.61 13.55
CA ASN A 92 -9.15 5.89 14.12
C ASN A 92 -7.79 6.38 13.57
N LEU A 93 -7.16 5.61 12.69
CA LEU A 93 -5.93 6.01 12.03
C LEU A 93 -6.23 6.91 10.83
N HIS A 94 -5.29 7.79 10.50
CA HIS A 94 -5.41 8.74 9.40
C HIS A 94 -4.20 8.61 8.49
N LEU A 95 -4.43 8.49 7.19
CA LEU A 95 -3.42 8.39 6.15
C LEU A 95 -3.23 9.77 5.49
N THR A 96 -1.99 10.15 5.25
CA THR A 96 -1.65 11.30 4.40
C THR A 96 -0.46 10.93 3.51
N THR A 97 -0.56 11.17 2.21
CA THR A 97 0.55 11.02 1.26
C THR A 97 0.92 12.37 0.67
N VAL A 98 2.20 12.74 0.79
CA VAL A 98 2.77 13.97 0.24
C VAL A 98 3.77 13.60 -0.85
N VAL A 99 3.69 14.26 -2.00
CA VAL A 99 4.63 14.08 -3.12
C VAL A 99 5.17 15.43 -3.52
N ASP A 100 6.49 15.60 -3.45
CA ASP A 100 7.21 16.86 -3.71
C ASP A 100 6.62 18.07 -2.94
N GLY A 101 6.22 17.82 -1.69
CA GLY A 101 5.64 18.84 -0.79
C GLY A 101 4.14 19.11 -0.99
N GLU A 102 3.50 18.48 -1.96
CA GLU A 102 2.05 18.60 -2.22
C GLU A 102 1.30 17.42 -1.58
N VAL A 103 0.26 17.70 -0.80
CA VAL A 103 -0.65 16.65 -0.28
C VAL A 103 -1.43 16.06 -1.45
N ARG A 104 -1.30 14.75 -1.64
CA ARG A 104 -1.94 13.99 -2.73
C ARG A 104 -3.08 13.13 -2.23
N GLN A 105 -2.92 12.54 -1.05
CA GLN A 105 -3.91 11.69 -0.39
C GLN A 105 -4.05 12.17 1.06
N ASP A 106 -5.26 12.29 1.58
CA ASP A 106 -5.52 12.69 2.96
C ASP A 106 -6.88 12.14 3.38
N GLU A 107 -6.90 11.00 4.08
CA GLU A 107 -8.13 10.27 4.34
C GLU A 107 -8.08 9.47 5.65
N SER A 108 -9.24 9.28 6.26
CA SER A 108 -9.43 8.39 7.40
C SER A 108 -9.35 6.92 6.97
N VAL A 109 -8.77 6.06 7.80
CA VAL A 109 -8.80 4.60 7.57
C VAL A 109 -10.24 4.04 7.64
N ASP A 110 -11.15 4.76 8.28
CA ASP A 110 -12.59 4.42 8.30
C ASP A 110 -13.26 4.48 6.92
N ASP A 111 -12.66 5.15 5.93
CA ASP A 111 -13.18 5.21 4.55
C ASP A 111 -12.88 3.92 3.73
N LEU A 112 -12.17 2.94 4.31
CA LEU A 112 -11.96 1.65 3.66
C LEU A 112 -13.31 0.96 3.38
N LEU A 113 -13.63 0.79 2.09
CA LEU A 113 -14.82 0.03 1.64
C LEU A 113 -14.87 -1.37 2.26
N PHE A 114 -13.71 -2.02 2.33
CA PHE A 114 -13.52 -3.30 2.99
C PHE A 114 -12.57 -3.10 4.18
N GLU A 115 -13.14 -3.05 5.37
CA GLU A 115 -12.38 -2.78 6.59
C GLU A 115 -11.36 -3.87 6.92
N CYS A 116 -10.39 -3.55 7.79
CA CYS A 116 -9.31 -4.47 8.20
C CYS A 116 -9.81 -5.86 8.65
N ARG A 117 -10.92 -5.90 9.40
CA ARG A 117 -11.56 -7.16 9.85
C ARG A 117 -12.01 -8.02 8.68
N TYR A 118 -12.68 -7.39 7.72
CA TYR A 118 -13.14 -8.05 6.51
C TYR A 118 -11.96 -8.58 5.70
N LEU A 119 -10.93 -7.76 5.45
CA LEU A 119 -9.77 -8.14 4.65
C LEU A 119 -9.09 -9.39 5.21
N ILE A 120 -8.79 -9.43 6.52
CA ILE A 120 -8.17 -10.58 7.17
C ILE A 120 -9.07 -11.81 7.06
N SER A 121 -10.36 -11.66 7.39
CA SER A 121 -11.31 -12.76 7.35
C SER A 121 -11.42 -13.34 5.93
N TYR A 122 -11.60 -12.48 4.93
CA TYR A 122 -11.74 -12.85 3.53
C TYR A 122 -10.48 -13.51 2.96
N LEU A 123 -9.31 -12.89 3.15
CA LEU A 123 -8.04 -13.42 2.65
C LEU A 123 -7.65 -14.75 3.32
N SER A 124 -8.09 -14.96 4.57
CA SER A 124 -7.87 -16.24 5.26
C SER A 124 -8.78 -17.37 4.78
N GLN A 125 -9.79 -17.10 3.93
CA GLN A 125 -10.66 -18.15 3.38
C GLN A 125 -9.89 -18.98 2.36
N GLY A 126 -9.74 -20.28 2.61
CA GLY A 126 -9.08 -21.16 1.64
C GLY A 126 -7.56 -21.00 1.54
N THR A 127 -6.97 -19.97 2.15
CA THR A 127 -5.51 -19.73 2.24
C THR A 127 -5.08 -19.43 3.68
N THR A 128 -4.02 -20.05 4.17
CA THR A 128 -3.47 -19.68 5.49
C THR A 128 -2.64 -18.41 5.34
N LEU A 129 -2.96 -17.37 6.12
CA LEU A 129 -2.08 -16.22 6.28
C LEU A 129 -1.08 -16.56 7.37
N GLU A 130 0.14 -16.90 6.97
CA GLU A 130 1.20 -17.28 7.91
C GLU A 130 1.58 -16.09 8.80
N LYS A 131 2.02 -16.35 10.03
CA LYS A 131 2.62 -15.34 10.89
C LYS A 131 3.73 -14.58 10.14
N GLY A 132 3.66 -13.26 10.16
CA GLY A 132 4.54 -12.36 9.42
C GLY A 132 3.99 -11.92 8.07
N SER A 133 2.88 -12.52 7.60
CA SER A 133 2.18 -12.06 6.40
C SER A 133 1.76 -10.61 6.54
N MET A 134 1.89 -9.85 5.45
CA MET A 134 1.53 -8.45 5.40
C MET A 134 0.34 -8.24 4.46
N ILE A 135 -0.59 -7.39 4.87
CA ILE A 135 -1.74 -6.99 4.06
C ILE A 135 -1.68 -5.47 3.91
N MET A 136 -1.42 -5.01 2.68
CA MET A 136 -1.60 -3.61 2.32
C MET A 136 -3.09 -3.43 1.97
N THR A 137 -3.76 -2.52 2.68
CA THR A 137 -5.23 -2.54 2.81
C THR A 137 -5.98 -1.86 1.66
N GLY A 138 -5.28 -1.33 0.68
CA GLY A 138 -5.81 -0.43 -0.34
C GLY A 138 -5.49 1.03 -0.06
N THR A 139 -5.53 1.84 -1.12
CA THR A 139 -5.18 3.25 -1.11
C THR A 139 -6.39 4.14 -1.38
N SER A 140 -6.38 5.37 -0.85
CA SER A 140 -7.44 6.35 -1.07
C SER A 140 -7.32 7.03 -2.43
N GLY A 141 -8.33 7.82 -2.81
CA GLY A 141 -8.24 8.70 -3.99
C GLY A 141 -7.04 9.67 -3.91
N GLY A 142 -6.53 10.10 -5.07
CA GLY A 142 -5.40 11.02 -5.16
C GLY A 142 -4.09 10.45 -5.73
N VAL A 143 -4.15 9.21 -6.24
CA VAL A 143 -3.06 8.61 -7.01
C VAL A 143 -2.75 9.44 -8.27
N GLY A 144 -1.50 9.43 -8.70
CA GLY A 144 -1.03 10.27 -9.81
C GLY A 144 -1.76 9.99 -11.13
N GLY A 145 -2.14 8.72 -11.35
CA GLY A 145 -2.85 8.32 -12.57
C GLY A 145 -4.27 8.86 -12.73
N ASP A 146 -4.92 9.25 -11.63
CA ASP A 146 -6.28 9.80 -11.66
C ASP A 146 -6.29 11.35 -11.75
N MET A 147 -5.12 11.98 -11.66
CA MET A 147 -4.97 13.43 -11.80
C MET A 147 -5.21 13.88 -13.25
N LYS A 148 -5.56 15.16 -13.44
CA LYS A 148 -5.80 15.78 -14.75
C LYS A 148 -4.94 17.04 -14.93
N PRO A 149 -3.82 16.99 -15.69
CA PRO A 149 -3.23 15.80 -16.32
C PRO A 149 -2.65 14.82 -15.28
N PRO A 150 -2.43 13.54 -15.65
CA PRO A 150 -1.76 12.58 -14.78
C PRO A 150 -0.37 13.08 -14.33
N ARG A 151 0.03 12.73 -13.11
CA ARG A 151 1.35 13.09 -12.55
C ARG A 151 2.07 11.86 -12.03
N TRP A 152 3.07 11.43 -12.79
CA TRP A 152 3.85 10.23 -12.49
C TRP A 152 5.07 10.53 -11.63
N LEU A 153 5.59 9.50 -10.97
CA LEU A 153 6.86 9.56 -10.26
C LEU A 153 8.01 9.76 -11.26
N GLN A 154 8.86 10.74 -10.98
CA GLN A 154 10.00 11.12 -11.81
C GLN A 154 11.31 10.92 -11.05
N LEU A 155 12.44 10.94 -11.77
CA LEU A 155 13.75 10.95 -11.13
C LEU A 155 13.85 12.11 -10.13
N GLY A 156 14.17 11.80 -8.88
CA GLY A 156 14.30 12.78 -7.81
C GLY A 156 13.02 13.08 -7.03
N THR A 157 11.85 12.61 -7.47
CA THR A 157 10.58 12.77 -6.73
C THR A 157 10.74 12.27 -5.29
N GLN A 158 10.24 13.05 -4.33
CA GLN A 158 10.22 12.72 -2.92
C GLN A 158 8.80 12.40 -2.46
N MET A 159 8.62 11.24 -1.84
CA MET A 159 7.34 10.81 -1.29
C MET A 159 7.42 10.68 0.23
N GLU A 160 6.36 11.13 0.90
CA GLU A 160 6.14 10.91 2.33
C GLU A 160 4.75 10.30 2.53
N VAL A 161 4.69 9.05 3.01
CA VAL A 161 3.43 8.43 3.44
C VAL A 161 3.39 8.42 4.96
N ARG A 162 2.34 8.99 5.54
CA ARG A 162 2.18 9.11 6.99
C ARG A 162 0.91 8.41 7.43
N ILE A 163 1.01 7.69 8.54
CA ILE A 163 -0.17 7.23 9.29
C ILE A 163 -0.08 7.76 10.72
N SER A 164 -1.19 8.28 11.23
CA SER A 164 -1.27 8.78 12.61
C SER A 164 -0.83 7.70 13.61
N LYS A 165 -0.17 8.11 14.71
CA LYS A 165 0.46 7.24 15.72
C LYS A 165 1.63 6.35 15.25
N ILE A 166 1.80 6.07 13.96
CA ILE A 166 2.89 5.24 13.43
C ILE A 166 4.12 6.10 13.11
N GLY A 167 3.97 7.03 12.16
CA GLY A 167 5.08 7.85 11.68
C GLY A 167 4.99 8.11 10.18
N THR A 168 6.13 8.52 9.60
CA THR A 168 6.24 8.88 8.18
C THR A 168 7.29 8.02 7.49
N LEU A 169 6.87 7.26 6.49
CA LEU A 169 7.71 6.54 5.54
C LEU A 169 8.15 7.51 4.44
N ARG A 170 9.46 7.70 4.27
CA ARG A 170 10.04 8.64 3.29
C ARG A 170 10.86 7.92 2.25
N ASN A 171 10.51 8.13 0.98
CA ASN A 171 11.13 7.44 -0.14
C ASN A 171 11.37 8.42 -1.31
N GLY A 172 12.63 8.57 -1.70
CA GLY A 172 12.99 9.26 -2.94
C GLY A 172 13.05 8.30 -4.14
N VAL A 173 12.82 8.81 -5.34
CA VAL A 173 12.87 8.03 -6.59
C VAL A 173 14.25 8.16 -7.25
N VAL A 174 14.84 7.01 -7.59
CA VAL A 174 15.99 6.90 -8.49
C VAL A 174 15.66 5.95 -9.64
N PHE A 175 16.35 6.07 -10.76
CA PHE A 175 16.21 5.16 -11.89
C PHE A 175 17.31 4.09 -11.84
N ALA A 176 16.97 2.86 -12.23
CA ALA A 176 17.97 1.83 -12.47
C ALA A 176 18.88 2.21 -13.65
N GLU A 177 20.18 1.94 -13.49
CA GLU A 177 21.21 2.13 -14.53
C GLU A 177 21.06 1.16 -15.70
#